data_AF-A0A415HVS9-F1
#
_entry.id   AF-A0A415HVS9-F1
#
_cell.length_a   1.000
_cell.length_b   1.000
_cell.length_c   1.000
_cell.angle_alpha   90.00
_cell.angle_beta   90.00
_cell.angle_gamma   90.00
#
_symmetry.space_group_name_H-M   'P 1'
#
loop_
_entity.id
_entity.type
_entity.pdbx_description
1 polymer ?
#
loop_
_entity_poly.entity_id
_entity_poly.type
_entity_poly.pdbx_seq_one_letter_code
_entity_poly.pdbx_strand_id
1 'polypeptide(L)'
;MIERLREFFDRGCGYSETQEQLNDWIQESIKELDPKTTSYFDDCMITNYDGSELLGGLDNFVNIFWDKAIEGILNVVATEN
;
A
#
# COMPACT_ATOMS: atom_id res chain seq x y z
N MET A 1 -0.37 23.40 -3.18
CA MET A 1 0.40 22.59 -2.22
C MET A 1 -0.13 21.16 -2.19
N ILE A 2 -1.43 20.96 -1.89
CA ILE A 2 -2.07 19.63 -1.90
C ILE A 2 -1.86 18.86 -3.21
N GLU A 3 -2.10 19.49 -4.37
CA GLU A 3 -1.87 18.82 -5.68
C GLU A 3 -0.43 18.34 -5.89
N ARG A 4 0.55 19.11 -5.39
CA ARG A 4 1.96 18.69 -5.45
C ARG A 4 2.23 17.51 -4.52
N LEU A 5 1.60 17.48 -3.35
CA LEU A 5 1.71 16.35 -2.43
C LEU A 5 1.04 15.10 -3.01
N ARG A 6 -0.13 15.23 -3.65
CA ARG A 6 -0.78 14.14 -4.39
C ARG A 6 0.18 13.50 -5.40
N GLU A 7 0.78 14.33 -6.26
CA GLU A 7 1.75 13.87 -7.25
C GLU A 7 2.99 13.21 -6.62
N PHE A 8 3.45 13.71 -5.48
CA PHE A 8 4.63 13.16 -4.81
C PHE A 8 4.36 11.81 -4.10
N PHE A 9 3.16 11.64 -3.55
CA PHE A 9 2.76 10.39 -2.88
C PHE A 9 2.18 9.34 -3.84
N ASP A 10 1.98 9.69 -5.10
CA ASP A 10 1.56 8.75 -6.13
C ASP A 10 2.61 7.64 -6.31
N ARG A 11 2.15 6.39 -6.36
CA ARG A 11 3.03 5.21 -6.47
C ARG A 11 3.72 5.12 -7.82
N GLY A 12 3.18 5.76 -8.86
CA GLY A 12 3.78 5.90 -10.19
C GLY A 12 4.71 7.10 -10.32
N CYS A 13 4.89 7.89 -9.26
CA CYS A 13 5.82 9.00 -9.27
C CYS A 13 7.27 8.50 -9.35
N GLY A 14 7.92 8.75 -10.49
CA GLY A 14 9.27 8.27 -10.76
C GLY A 14 10.39 8.91 -9.91
N TYR A 15 10.06 9.78 -8.96
CA TYR A 15 11.02 10.47 -8.09
C TYR A 15 10.91 10.09 -6.61
N SER A 16 9.74 9.62 -6.16
CA SER A 16 9.49 9.35 -4.75
C SER A 16 9.72 7.89 -4.37
N GLU A 17 9.93 7.01 -5.35
CA GLU A 17 10.17 5.56 -5.17
C GLU A 17 9.11 4.91 -4.26
N THR A 18 7.89 5.47 -4.24
CA THR A 18 6.87 5.09 -3.26
C THR A 18 6.49 3.62 -3.37
N GLN A 19 6.44 3.05 -4.58
CA GLN A 19 6.16 1.63 -4.74
C GLN A 19 7.26 0.72 -4.16
N GLU A 20 8.53 1.13 -4.25
CA GLU A 20 9.66 0.37 -3.68
C GLU A 20 9.59 0.39 -2.15
N GLN A 21 9.35 1.57 -1.57
CA GLN A 21 9.16 1.71 -0.12
C GLN A 21 7.98 0.88 0.40
N LEU A 22 6.86 0.85 -0.32
CA LEU A 22 5.71 0.02 0.07
C LEU A 22 6.07 -1.47 0.09
N ASN A 23 6.81 -1.95 -0.92
CA ASN A 23 7.24 -3.34 -0.96
C ASN A 23 8.15 -3.69 0.23
N ASP A 24 9.09 -2.81 0.57
CA ASP A 24 9.98 -2.99 1.71
C ASP A 24 9.20 -3.02 3.03
N TRP A 25 8.29 -2.07 3.24
CA TRP A 25 7.49 -2.00 4.46
C TRP A 25 6.59 -3.22 4.65
N ILE A 26 6.07 -3.82 3.58
CA ILE A 26 5.32 -5.07 3.69
C ILE A 26 6.24 -6.18 4.23
N GLN A 27 7.46 -6.33 3.70
CA GLN A 27 8.41 -7.35 4.15
C GLN A 27 8.88 -7.11 5.59
N GLU A 28 9.15 -5.86 5.94
CA GLU A 28 9.51 -5.47 7.30
C GLU A 28 8.38 -5.79 8.28
N SER A 29 7.14 -5.40 7.95
CA SER A 29 5.96 -5.67 8.78
C SER A 29 5.73 -7.17 9.01
N ILE A 30 5.92 -8.00 7.98
CA ILE A 30 5.80 -9.46 8.11
C ILE A 30 6.88 -10.02 9.05
N LYS A 31 8.13 -9.55 8.91
CA LYS A 31 9.24 -9.94 9.79
C LYS A 31 9.04 -9.49 11.24
N GLU A 32 8.40 -8.34 11.45
CA GLU A 32 8.04 -7.87 12.79
C GLU A 32 6.99 -8.76 13.46
N LEU A 33 6.03 -9.28 12.69
CA LEU A 33 5.00 -10.21 13.17
C LEU A 33 5.58 -11.60 13.47
N ASP A 34 6.39 -12.14 12.55
CA ASP A 34 7.13 -13.38 12.76
C ASP A 34 8.46 -13.34 11.99
N PRO A 35 9.61 -13.21 12.69
CA PRO A 35 10.92 -13.14 12.06
C PRO A 35 11.32 -14.38 11.26
N LYS A 36 10.63 -15.51 11.46
CA LYS A 36 10.88 -16.76 10.74
C LYS A 36 10.04 -16.89 9.48
N THR A 37 9.06 -16.01 9.29
CA THR A 37 8.20 -16.01 8.12
C THR A 37 8.91 -15.29 6.98
N THR A 38 9.08 -16.00 5.87
CA THR A 38 9.43 -15.43 4.57
C THR A 38 8.17 -15.52 3.72
N SER A 39 7.63 -14.40 3.28
CA SER A 39 6.48 -14.36 2.37
C SER A 39 6.92 -13.80 1.03
N TYR A 40 6.56 -14.50 -0.04
CA TYR A 40 6.52 -13.89 -1.36
C TYR A 40 5.16 -13.18 -1.47
N PHE A 41 5.14 -11.94 -1.95
CA PHE A 41 3.92 -11.11 -1.94
C PHE A 41 2.74 -11.80 -2.65
N ASP A 42 3.08 -12.55 -3.70
CA ASP A 42 2.17 -13.31 -4.56
C ASP A 42 1.55 -14.53 -3.86
N ASP A 43 2.11 -14.98 -2.72
CA ASP A 43 1.61 -16.14 -1.96
C ASP A 43 0.48 -15.77 -0.99
N CYS A 44 0.37 -14.49 -0.62
CA CYS A 44 -0.68 -13.99 0.25
C CYS A 44 -1.87 -13.50 -0.57
N MET A 45 -2.78 -14.44 -0.84
CA MET A 45 -3.94 -14.20 -1.69
C MET A 45 -5.18 -13.74 -0.91
N ILE A 46 -5.88 -12.78 -1.48
CA ILE A 46 -7.19 -12.30 -1.06
C ILE A 46 -8.24 -13.00 -1.91
N THR A 47 -9.17 -13.66 -1.25
CA THR A 47 -10.27 -14.37 -1.91
C THR A 47 -11.60 -13.76 -1.52
N ASN A 48 -12.63 -14.00 -2.36
CA ASN A 48 -13.99 -13.66 -2.00
C ASN A 48 -14.48 -14.48 -0.80
N TYR A 49 -15.65 -14.15 -0.26
CA TYR A 49 -16.16 -14.70 1.00
C TYR A 49 -16.20 -16.24 1.05
N ASP A 50 -16.49 -16.90 -0.07
CA ASP A 50 -16.59 -18.36 -0.17
C ASP A 50 -15.31 -19.03 -0.70
N GLY A 51 -14.25 -18.25 -0.96
CA GLY A 51 -12.96 -18.73 -1.44
C GLY A 51 -12.94 -19.19 -2.91
N SER A 52 -14.03 -18.95 -3.66
CA SER A 52 -14.15 -19.40 -5.05
C SER A 52 -13.42 -18.51 -6.06
N GLU A 53 -13.14 -17.25 -5.71
CA GLU A 53 -12.53 -16.28 -6.59
C GLU A 53 -11.31 -15.63 -5.95
N LEU A 54 -10.22 -15.57 -6.70
CA LEU A 54 -9.02 -14.81 -6.36
C LEU A 54 -9.24 -13.34 -6.72
N LEU A 55 -9.20 -12.46 -5.72
CA LEU A 55 -9.40 -11.03 -5.89
C LEU A 55 -8.09 -10.25 -6.07
N GLY A 56 -6.97 -10.79 -5.60
CA GLY A 56 -5.64 -10.18 -5.70
C GLY A 56 -4.69 -10.66 -4.62
N GLY A 57 -3.46 -10.17 -4.64
CA GLY A 57 -2.45 -10.41 -3.62
C GLY A 57 -2.45 -9.34 -2.51
N LEU A 58 -1.56 -9.54 -1.53
CA LEU A 58 -1.30 -8.58 -0.46
C LEU A 58 -0.79 -7.24 -1.02
N ASP A 59 -0.02 -7.26 -2.10
CA ASP A 59 0.45 -6.08 -2.82
C ASP A 59 -0.71 -5.24 -3.37
N ASN A 60 -1.73 -5.89 -3.96
CA ASN A 60 -2.92 -5.20 -4.45
C ASN A 60 -3.65 -4.49 -3.31
N PHE A 61 -3.81 -5.15 -2.16
CA PHE A 61 -4.42 -4.53 -0.99
C PHE A 61 -3.64 -3.33 -0.49
N VAL A 62 -2.32 -3.45 -0.34
CA VAL A 62 -1.48 -2.36 0.18
C VAL A 62 -1.49 -1.16 -0.76
N ASN A 63 -1.43 -1.40 -2.07
CA ASN A 63 -1.53 -0.33 -3.07
C ASN A 63 -2.87 0.40 -2.99
N ILE A 64 -3.99 -0.32 -2.91
CA ILE A 64 -5.33 0.27 -2.77
C ILE A 64 -5.47 1.02 -1.44
N PHE A 65 -4.96 0.44 -0.35
CA PHE A 65 -4.99 1.05 0.97
C PHE A 65 -4.19 2.34 1.01
N TRP A 66 -2.97 2.34 0.45
CA TRP A 66 -2.11 3.51 0.36
C TRP A 66 -2.79 4.67 -0.35
N ASP A 67 -3.37 4.42 -1.53
CA ASP A 67 -4.07 5.46 -2.31
C ASP A 67 -5.21 6.09 -1.49
N LYS A 68 -6.01 5.25 -0.81
CA LYS A 68 -7.11 5.70 0.05
C LYS A 68 -6.60 6.48 1.27
N ALA A 69 -5.51 6.03 1.89
CA ALA A 69 -4.93 6.65 3.07
C ALA A 69 -4.37 8.04 2.74
N ILE A 70 -3.62 8.17 1.64
CA ILE A 70 -3.06 9.44 1.18
C ILE A 70 -4.17 10.42 0.84
N GLU A 71 -5.19 10.01 0.08
CA GLU A 71 -6.34 10.89 -0.19
C GLU A 71 -7.04 11.35 1.09
N GLY A 72 -7.22 10.44 2.06
CA GLY A 72 -7.78 10.78 3.37
C GLY A 72 -6.95 11.82 4.12
N ILE A 73 -5.64 11.61 4.21
CA ILE A 73 -4.69 12.52 4.87
C ILE A 73 -4.68 13.89 4.19
N LEU A 74 -4.58 13.91 2.85
CA LEU A 74 -4.52 15.16 2.09
C LEU A 74 -5.82 15.96 2.20
N ASN A 75 -6.97 15.29 2.27
CA ASN A 75 -8.24 15.96 2.52
C ASN A 75 -8.26 16.61 3.92
N VAL A 76 -7.76 15.93 4.96
CA VAL A 76 -7.65 16.52 6.31
C VAL A 76 -6.72 17.74 6.30
N VAL A 77 -5.53 17.61 5.71
CA VAL A 77 -4.56 18.72 5.61
C VAL A 77 -5.11 19.89 4.79
N ALA A 78 -5.94 19.62 3.79
CA ALA A 78 -6.63 20.67 3.03
C ALA A 78 -7.64 21.45 3.90
N THR A 79 -8.22 20.83 4.93
CA THR A 79 -9.15 21.50 5.87
C THR A 79 -8.46 22.34 6.95
N GLU A 80 -7.16 22.13 7.18
CA GLU A 80 -6.35 22.94 8.11
C GLU A 80 -5.82 24.25 7.48
N ASN A 81 -6.13 24.52 6.20
CA ASN A 81 -5.77 25.74 5.47
C ASN A 81 -6.95 26.68 5.24
#